data_AF-A0A9C9ENA9-F1
#
_entry.id   AF-A0A9C9ENA9-F1
#
_cell.length_a   1.000
_cell.length_b   1.000
_cell.length_c   1.000
_cell.angle_alpha   90.00
_cell.angle_beta   90.00
_cell.angle_gamma   90.00
#
_symmetry.space_group_name_H-M   'P 1'
#
loop_
_entity.id
_entity.type
_entity.pdbx_description
1 polymer ?
#
loop_
_entity_poly.entity_id
_entity_poly.type
_entity_poly.pdbx_seq_one_letter_code
_entity_poly.pdbx_strand_id
1 'polypeptide(L)'
;MKKFYLLMLLALVASWISGCHERTNVFDILDEDFKTPPHIWLAYASGAYYDTLGYLIGVHIDIYFTDDFEKTLPLYHEFYQDVSLRLEIDYDAPVGTNSYYVEIFGPYEVGEYCLKIYFGNIPIGACLFQVVSEGDRLKIKDTFTCTMEIPQPVDWSYTIAE
;
A
#
# COMPACT_ATOMS: atom_id res chain seq x y z
N MET A 1 53.79 -3.72 -20.61
CA MET A 1 52.41 -3.62 -21.14
C MET A 1 51.55 -4.85 -20.84
N LYS A 2 51.98 -6.10 -21.07
CA LYS A 2 51.15 -7.32 -20.81
C LYS A 2 50.62 -7.48 -19.38
N LYS A 3 51.36 -7.06 -18.35
CA LYS A 3 50.94 -7.16 -16.93
C LYS A 3 49.79 -6.23 -16.54
N PHE A 4 49.62 -5.10 -17.25
CA PHE A 4 48.60 -4.10 -16.94
C PHE A 4 47.21 -4.59 -17.37
N TYR A 5 47.12 -5.22 -18.54
CA TYR A 5 45.87 -5.82 -19.04
C TYR A 5 45.39 -6.99 -18.18
N LEU A 6 46.30 -7.77 -17.59
CA LEU A 6 45.95 -8.88 -16.70
C LEU A 6 45.30 -8.39 -15.39
N LEU A 7 45.85 -7.31 -14.81
CA LEU A 7 45.29 -6.70 -13.59
C LEU A 7 43.92 -6.05 -13.85
N MET A 8 43.74 -5.42 -15.01
CA MET A 8 42.46 -4.82 -15.38
C MET A 8 41.37 -5.87 -15.63
N LEU A 9 41.73 -7.02 -16.23
CA LEU A 9 40.81 -8.13 -16.45
C LEU A 9 40.39 -8.79 -15.12
N LEU A 10 41.32 -8.96 -14.18
CA LEU A 10 41.03 -9.49 -12.84
C LEU A 10 40.12 -8.56 -12.02
N ALA A 11 40.34 -7.24 -12.10
CA ALA A 11 39.48 -6.27 -11.43
C ALA A 11 38.06 -6.26 -12.02
N LEU A 12 37.92 -6.47 -13.33
CA LEU A 12 36.62 -6.57 -14.00
C LEU A 12 35.89 -7.87 -13.63
N VAL A 13 36.59 -9.01 -13.54
CA VAL A 13 35.98 -10.27 -13.11
C VAL A 13 35.60 -10.22 -11.63
N ALA A 14 36.41 -9.58 -10.79
CA ALA A 14 36.09 -9.38 -9.38
C ALA A 14 34.84 -8.49 -9.20
N SER A 15 34.66 -7.44 -10.01
CA SER A 15 33.45 -6.60 -9.93
C SER A 15 32.19 -7.31 -10.41
N TRP A 16 32.31 -8.30 -11.30
CA TRP A 16 31.18 -9.14 -11.74
C TRP A 16 30.75 -10.14 -10.67
N ILE A 17 31.69 -10.68 -9.89
CA ILE A 17 31.38 -11.62 -8.79
C ILE A 17 30.78 -10.87 -7.59
N SER A 18 31.23 -9.65 -7.30
CA SER A 18 30.65 -8.81 -6.24
C SER A 18 29.28 -8.21 -6.57
N GLY A 19 28.88 -8.22 -7.85
CA GLY A 19 27.59 -7.70 -8.32
C GLY A 19 26.44 -8.72 -8.28
N CYS A 20 26.75 -10.01 -8.12
CA CYS A 20 25.77 -11.07 -7.91
C CYS A 20 25.51 -11.23 -6.40
N HIS A 21 24.98 -10.20 -5.76
CA HIS A 21 24.27 -10.42 -4.51
C HIS A 21 22.98 -11.15 -4.87
N GLU A 22 22.85 -12.40 -4.43
CA GLU A 22 21.60 -13.15 -4.51
C GLU A 22 20.51 -12.24 -3.95
N ARG A 23 19.46 -11.96 -4.73
CA ARG A 23 18.25 -11.32 -4.19
C ARG A 23 17.68 -12.33 -3.21
N THR A 24 18.04 -12.19 -1.93
CA THR A 24 17.43 -12.95 -0.86
C THR A 24 15.93 -12.71 -0.94
N ASN A 25 15.18 -13.81 -1.05
CA ASN A 25 13.74 -13.74 -1.08
C ASN A 25 13.29 -13.22 0.29
N VAL A 26 12.69 -12.02 0.33
CA VAL A 26 12.27 -11.36 1.58
C VAL A 26 11.21 -12.20 2.34
N PHE A 27 10.65 -13.22 1.68
CA PHE A 27 9.70 -14.17 2.26
C PHE A 27 10.33 -15.51 2.67
N ASP A 28 11.65 -15.69 2.55
CA ASP A 28 12.33 -16.90 3.04
C ASP A 28 12.47 -16.84 4.57
N ILE A 29 11.59 -17.55 5.27
CA ILE A 29 11.56 -17.60 6.73
C ILE A 29 12.81 -18.26 7.35
N LEU A 30 13.62 -18.95 6.54
CA LEU A 30 14.86 -19.57 6.99
C LEU A 30 16.06 -18.62 6.87
N ASP A 31 15.89 -17.47 6.23
CA ASP A 31 16.88 -16.41 6.14
C ASP A 31 17.06 -15.75 7.53
N GLU A 32 18.31 -15.55 7.94
CA GLU A 32 18.65 -14.86 9.19
C GLU A 32 18.23 -13.38 9.17
N ASP A 33 18.10 -12.79 7.98
CA ASP A 33 17.64 -11.43 7.74
C ASP A 33 16.13 -11.33 7.49
N PHE A 34 15.38 -12.41 7.73
CA PHE A 34 13.92 -12.41 7.62
C PHE A 34 13.31 -11.49 8.69
N LYS A 35 12.41 -10.62 8.23
CA LYS A 35 11.64 -9.71 9.08
C LYS A 35 10.19 -9.73 8.64
N THR A 36 9.29 -9.87 9.60
CA THR A 36 7.85 -9.66 9.39
C THR A 36 7.52 -8.19 9.60
N PRO A 37 6.45 -7.68 8.97
CA PRO A 37 5.92 -6.38 9.34
C PRO A 37 5.50 -6.38 10.83
N PRO A 38 5.58 -5.24 11.51
CA PRO A 38 4.96 -5.09 12.82
C PRO A 38 3.45 -5.36 12.77
N HIS A 39 2.83 -5.59 13.92
CA HIS A 39 1.40 -5.82 13.98
C HIS A 39 0.63 -4.55 13.59
N ILE A 40 -0.46 -4.68 12.82
CA ILE A 40 -1.35 -3.55 12.53
C ILE A 40 -2.14 -3.23 13.81
N TRP A 41 -1.83 -2.09 14.42
CA TRP A 41 -2.57 -1.63 15.59
C TRP A 41 -4.00 -1.22 15.23
N LEU A 42 -4.15 -0.48 14.13
CA LEU A 42 -5.42 0.08 13.71
C LEU A 42 -5.41 0.36 12.20
N ALA A 43 -6.50 0.01 11.50
CA ALA A 43 -6.74 0.40 10.12
C ALA A 43 -8.21 0.83 9.97
N TYR A 44 -8.45 2.05 9.48
CA TYR A 44 -9.81 2.61 9.40
C TYR A 44 -9.92 3.67 8.31
N ALA A 45 -11.10 3.78 7.72
CA ALA A 45 -11.45 4.92 6.87
C ALA A 45 -11.55 6.16 7.77
N SER A 46 -10.70 7.15 7.54
CA SER A 46 -10.63 8.37 8.35
C SER A 46 -11.16 9.60 7.61
N GLY A 47 -11.19 9.56 6.27
CA GLY A 47 -11.63 10.65 5.42
C GLY A 47 -12.49 10.21 4.24
N ALA A 48 -13.39 11.09 3.82
CA ALA A 48 -14.18 10.96 2.60
C ALA A 48 -13.99 12.20 1.71
N TYR A 49 -13.68 11.97 0.44
CA TYR A 49 -13.48 13.02 -0.56
C TYR A 49 -14.72 13.18 -1.42
N TYR A 50 -15.17 14.43 -1.57
CA TYR A 50 -16.30 14.79 -2.40
C TYR A 50 -15.87 15.74 -3.50
N ASP A 51 -16.48 15.64 -4.67
CA ASP A 51 -16.31 16.66 -5.69
C ASP A 51 -17.12 17.94 -5.35
N THR A 52 -17.00 18.96 -6.21
CA THR A 52 -17.71 20.24 -6.05
C THR A 52 -19.23 20.13 -6.18
N LEU A 53 -19.75 19.02 -6.72
CA LEU A 53 -21.18 18.72 -6.82
C LEU A 53 -21.69 17.91 -5.63
N GLY A 54 -20.79 17.40 -4.79
CA GLY A 54 -21.10 16.63 -3.59
C GLY A 54 -21.18 15.12 -3.82
N TYR A 55 -20.66 14.60 -4.92
CA TYR A 55 -20.51 13.16 -5.15
C TYR A 55 -19.31 12.63 -4.37
N LEU A 56 -19.45 11.47 -3.73
CA LEU A 56 -18.34 10.76 -3.10
C LEU A 56 -17.39 10.25 -4.19
N ILE A 57 -16.16 10.73 -4.18
CA ILE A 57 -15.14 10.42 -5.19
C ILE A 57 -13.94 9.68 -4.63
N GLY A 58 -13.77 9.65 -3.30
CA GLY A 58 -12.61 9.03 -2.69
C GLY A 58 -12.79 8.73 -1.20
N VAL A 59 -11.96 7.82 -0.69
CA VAL A 59 -11.81 7.53 0.73
C VAL A 59 -10.34 7.64 1.11
N HIS A 60 -10.06 8.12 2.31
CA HIS A 60 -8.75 8.12 2.94
C HIS A 60 -8.75 7.05 4.04
N ILE A 61 -7.81 6.11 3.97
CA ILE A 61 -7.69 5.00 4.92
C ILE A 61 -6.34 5.10 5.60
N ASP A 62 -6.34 5.34 6.90
CA ASP A 62 -5.13 5.32 7.72
C ASP A 62 -4.82 3.89 8.17
N ILE A 63 -3.53 3.53 8.13
CA ILE A 63 -3.01 2.24 8.60
C ILE A 63 -1.87 2.52 9.58
N TYR A 64 -2.05 2.10 10.83
CA TYR A 64 -1.10 2.24 11.91
C TYR A 64 -0.55 0.90 12.37
N PHE A 65 0.74 0.85 12.60
CA PHE A 65 1.46 -0.28 13.14
C PHE A 65 1.80 -0.07 14.61
N THR A 66 2.06 -1.16 15.34
CA THR A 66 2.46 -1.09 16.75
C THR A 66 3.86 -0.52 16.93
N ASP A 67 4.73 -0.69 15.93
CA ASP A 67 6.15 -0.34 15.95
C ASP A 67 6.59 0.10 14.54
N ASP A 68 7.80 0.64 14.45
CA ASP A 68 8.43 1.01 13.19
C ASP A 68 8.91 -0.24 12.41
N PHE A 69 8.85 -0.21 11.08
CA PHE A 69 9.43 -1.26 10.24
C PHE A 69 10.95 -1.30 10.37
N GLU A 70 11.52 -2.45 10.73
CA GLU A 70 12.97 -2.65 10.85
C GLU A 70 13.67 -2.80 9.49
N LYS A 71 12.92 -3.13 8.44
CA LYS A 71 13.40 -3.39 7.08
C LYS A 71 12.36 -2.86 6.09
N THR A 72 12.79 -2.50 4.89
CA THR A 72 11.84 -2.24 3.80
C THR A 72 11.14 -3.55 3.44
N LEU A 73 9.81 -3.59 3.53
CA LEU A 73 9.02 -4.78 3.30
C LEU A 73 7.91 -4.51 2.28
N PRO A 74 7.72 -5.41 1.29
CA PRO A 74 6.63 -5.30 0.34
C PRO A 74 5.31 -5.66 1.02
N LEU A 75 4.37 -4.73 1.01
CA LEU A 75 2.97 -4.93 1.37
C LEU A 75 2.13 -4.94 0.10
N TYR A 76 1.11 -5.78 0.12
CA TYR A 76 0.14 -5.91 -0.96
C TYR A 76 -1.25 -5.67 -0.40
N HIS A 77 -2.08 -4.92 -1.12
CA HIS A 77 -3.46 -4.65 -0.71
C HIS A 77 -4.44 -4.98 -1.81
N GLU A 78 -5.60 -5.46 -1.38
CA GLU A 78 -6.73 -5.71 -2.26
C GLU A 78 -7.92 -4.91 -1.76
N PHE A 79 -8.46 -4.06 -2.62
CA PHE A 79 -9.62 -3.25 -2.33
C PHE A 79 -10.88 -3.85 -2.95
N TYR A 80 -11.84 -4.20 -2.10
CA TYR A 80 -13.10 -4.83 -2.49
C TYR A 80 -14.28 -3.89 -2.29
N GLN A 81 -15.25 -4.00 -3.20
CA GLN A 81 -16.64 -3.60 -3.00
C GLN A 81 -17.49 -4.87 -2.95
N ASP A 82 -18.11 -5.11 -1.81
CA ASP A 82 -18.79 -6.35 -1.45
C ASP A 82 -17.86 -7.57 -1.67
N VAL A 83 -18.05 -8.29 -2.78
CA VAL A 83 -17.23 -9.45 -3.18
C VAL A 83 -16.36 -9.20 -4.41
N SER A 84 -16.48 -8.02 -5.02
CA SER A 84 -15.79 -7.67 -6.27
C SER A 84 -14.48 -6.95 -5.96
N LEU A 85 -13.36 -7.53 -6.41
CA LEU A 85 -12.07 -6.84 -6.40
C LEU A 85 -12.15 -5.63 -7.35
N ARG A 86 -11.78 -4.46 -6.84
CA ARG A 86 -11.76 -3.21 -7.60
C ARG A 86 -10.35 -2.76 -7.95
N LEU A 87 -9.42 -2.96 -7.03
CA LEU A 87 -8.06 -2.45 -7.16
C LEU A 87 -7.08 -3.32 -6.36
N GLU A 88 -5.89 -3.48 -6.92
CA GLU A 88 -4.73 -4.09 -6.29
C GLU A 88 -3.66 -3.01 -6.10
N ILE A 89 -2.98 -3.02 -4.96
CA ILE A 89 -2.05 -1.97 -4.56
C ILE A 89 -0.77 -2.61 -4.04
N ASP A 90 0.36 -2.26 -4.63
CA ASP A 90 1.68 -2.63 -4.13
C ASP A 90 2.30 -1.44 -3.40
N TYR A 91 2.88 -1.69 -2.21
CA TYR A 91 3.58 -0.70 -1.43
C TYR A 91 4.82 -1.28 -0.75
N ASP A 92 6.00 -0.78 -1.10
CA ASP A 92 7.24 -1.11 -0.40
C ASP A 92 7.40 -0.20 0.84
N ALA A 93 6.89 -0.64 2.00
CA ALA A 93 6.95 0.12 3.24
C ALA A 93 8.40 0.33 3.67
N PRO A 94 8.92 1.58 3.71
CA PRO A 94 10.29 1.85 4.09
C PRO A 94 10.65 1.49 5.54
N VAL A 95 11.95 1.45 5.83
CA VAL A 95 12.45 1.38 7.20
C VAL A 95 11.98 2.62 7.96
N GLY A 96 11.49 2.44 9.18
CA GLY A 96 11.02 3.54 10.03
C GLY A 96 9.55 3.90 9.83
N THR A 97 8.88 3.35 8.82
CA THR A 97 7.43 3.53 8.66
C THR A 97 6.70 2.91 9.85
N ASN A 98 5.81 3.66 10.48
CA ASN A 98 4.88 3.15 11.51
C ASN A 98 3.43 3.48 11.23
N SER A 99 3.21 4.29 10.20
CA SER A 99 1.91 4.57 9.63
C SER A 99 2.08 4.99 8.19
N TYR A 100 1.04 4.75 7.42
CA TYR A 100 0.84 5.33 6.10
C TYR A 100 -0.66 5.39 5.85
N TYR A 101 -1.06 6.14 4.83
CA TYR A 101 -2.43 6.16 4.37
C TYR A 101 -2.53 5.80 2.90
N VAL A 102 -3.69 5.24 2.55
CA VAL A 102 -4.08 4.96 1.18
C VAL A 102 -5.30 5.80 0.86
N GLU A 103 -5.23 6.61 -0.18
CA GLU A 103 -6.41 7.27 -0.73
C GLU A 103 -6.86 6.49 -1.95
N ILE A 104 -8.14 6.11 -1.98
CA ILE A 104 -8.71 5.33 -3.07
C ILE A 104 -9.83 6.13 -3.70
N PHE A 105 -9.65 6.49 -4.97
CA PHE A 105 -10.61 7.25 -5.76
C PHE A 105 -11.37 6.32 -6.69
N GLY A 106 -12.67 6.55 -6.87
CA GLY A 106 -13.50 5.69 -7.71
C GLY A 106 -14.97 6.08 -7.78
N PRO A 107 -15.74 5.39 -8.65
CA PRO A 107 -17.19 5.55 -8.72
C PRO A 107 -17.87 4.79 -7.57
N TYR A 108 -17.89 5.38 -6.37
CA TYR A 108 -18.50 4.75 -5.20
C TYR A 108 -20.01 4.57 -5.37
N GLU A 109 -20.52 3.47 -4.80
CA GLU A 109 -21.92 3.12 -4.72
C GLU A 109 -22.26 2.74 -3.27
N VAL A 110 -23.54 2.57 -2.95
CA VAL A 110 -23.94 2.01 -1.65
C VAL A 110 -23.46 0.56 -1.56
N GLY A 111 -22.73 0.22 -0.49
CA GLY A 111 -22.19 -1.12 -0.33
C GLY A 111 -21.22 -1.25 0.84
N GLU A 112 -20.77 -2.48 1.08
CA GLU A 112 -19.68 -2.75 2.02
C GLU A 112 -18.34 -2.70 1.28
N TYR A 113 -17.35 -2.08 1.90
CA TYR A 113 -16.02 -1.92 1.33
C TYR A 113 -14.98 -2.47 2.29
N CYS A 114 -13.93 -3.06 1.72
CA CYS A 114 -12.87 -3.68 2.50
C CYS A 114 -11.53 -3.48 1.80
N LEU A 115 -10.58 -2.84 2.49
CA LEU A 115 -9.16 -2.90 2.12
C LEU A 115 -8.51 -4.03 2.92
N LYS A 116 -8.08 -5.09 2.24
CA LYS A 116 -7.30 -6.18 2.86
C LYS A 116 -5.81 -5.90 2.69
N ILE A 117 -5.03 -6.18 3.71
CA ILE A 117 -3.59 -5.89 3.77
C ILE A 117 -2.85 -7.21 3.94
N TYR A 118 -1.85 -7.44 3.10
CA TYR A 118 -1.09 -8.68 3.04
C TYR A 118 0.41 -8.41 3.13
N PHE A 119 1.13 -9.40 3.66
CA PHE A 119 2.57 -9.54 3.54
C PHE A 119 2.86 -10.86 2.83
N GLY A 120 3.31 -10.77 1.58
CA GLY A 120 3.31 -11.91 0.67
C GLY A 120 1.88 -12.43 0.48
N ASN A 121 1.64 -13.72 0.74
CA ASN A 121 0.31 -14.33 0.65
C ASN A 121 -0.42 -14.43 2.00
N ILE A 122 0.08 -13.76 3.04
CA ILE A 122 -0.46 -13.84 4.40
C ILE A 122 -1.25 -12.56 4.70
N PRO A 123 -2.56 -12.64 5.01
CA PRO A 123 -3.33 -11.48 5.44
C PRO A 123 -2.86 -11.04 6.82
N ILE A 124 -2.51 -9.76 6.96
CA ILE A 124 -2.00 -9.16 8.19
C ILE A 124 -2.98 -8.15 8.81
N GLY A 125 -3.99 -7.71 8.06
CA GLY A 125 -5.04 -6.82 8.55
C GLY A 125 -6.09 -6.49 7.50
N ALA A 126 -7.13 -5.77 7.91
CA ALA A 126 -8.15 -5.25 7.02
C ALA A 126 -8.82 -3.99 7.60
N CYS A 127 -9.29 -3.12 6.72
CA CYS A 127 -10.16 -1.99 7.04
C CYS A 127 -11.51 -2.22 6.38
N LEU A 128 -12.56 -2.45 7.18
CA LEU A 128 -13.95 -2.50 6.72
C LEU A 128 -14.63 -1.15 6.95
N PHE A 129 -15.39 -0.70 5.96
CA PHE A 129 -16.27 0.46 6.09
C PHE A 129 -17.50 0.29 5.18
N GLN A 130 -18.51 1.12 5.38
CA GLN A 130 -19.74 1.09 4.61
C GLN A 130 -20.00 2.44 3.96
N VAL A 131 -20.35 2.41 2.68
CA VAL A 131 -20.92 3.57 2.01
C VAL A 131 -22.44 3.44 2.08
N VAL A 132 -23.09 4.45 2.64
CA VAL A 132 -24.55 4.51 2.82
C VAL A 132 -25.13 5.72 2.10
N SER A 133 -26.40 5.64 1.72
CA SER A 133 -27.14 6.80 1.22
C SER A 133 -27.74 7.58 2.38
N GLU A 134 -27.46 8.89 2.46
CA GLU A 134 -28.14 9.82 3.37
C GLU A 134 -28.73 10.98 2.56
N GLY A 135 -30.04 10.93 2.33
CA GLY A 135 -30.69 11.79 1.33
C GLY A 135 -30.19 11.46 -0.07
N ASP A 136 -29.82 12.50 -0.83
CA ASP A 136 -29.33 12.38 -2.21
C ASP A 136 -27.80 12.21 -2.30
N ARG A 137 -27.12 11.88 -1.19
CA ARG A 137 -25.66 11.78 -1.13
C ARG A 137 -25.19 10.47 -0.52
N LEU A 138 -24.07 9.97 -1.04
CA LEU A 138 -23.34 8.87 -0.44
C LEU A 138 -22.47 9.38 0.71
N LYS A 139 -22.33 8.59 1.77
CA LYS A 139 -21.53 8.92 2.95
C LYS A 139 -20.83 7.70 3.52
N ILE A 140 -19.71 7.96 4.18
CA ILE A 140 -19.03 7.03 5.09
C ILE A 140 -19.25 7.56 6.50
N LYS A 141 -19.66 6.69 7.43
CA LYS A 141 -19.93 7.11 8.82
C LYS A 141 -18.63 7.38 9.55
N ASP A 142 -18.68 8.34 10.48
CA ASP A 142 -17.61 8.65 11.42
C ASP A 142 -16.26 9.06 10.79
N THR A 143 -16.29 9.59 9.57
CA THR A 143 -15.10 10.10 8.86
C THR A 143 -15.12 11.62 8.72
N PHE A 144 -13.94 12.23 8.66
CA PHE A 144 -13.78 13.59 8.17
C PHE A 144 -14.20 13.70 6.70
N THR A 145 -14.62 14.88 6.26
CA THR A 145 -15.03 15.13 4.87
C THR A 145 -14.26 16.28 4.26
N CYS A 146 -13.76 16.10 3.04
CA CYS A 146 -13.07 17.13 2.27
C CYS A 146 -13.71 17.28 0.89
N THR A 147 -13.78 18.52 0.38
CA THR A 147 -14.19 18.80 -0.99
C THR A 147 -12.96 19.05 -1.86
N MET A 148 -12.89 18.41 -3.02
CA MET A 148 -11.80 18.52 -3.98
C MET A 148 -12.31 18.99 -5.34
N GLU A 149 -11.47 19.71 -6.08
CA GLU A 149 -11.71 20.09 -7.48
C GLU A 149 -11.30 18.97 -8.44
N ILE A 150 -11.70 17.73 -8.12
CA ILE A 150 -11.45 16.55 -8.93
C ILE A 150 -12.80 16.07 -9.47
N PRO A 151 -12.95 15.83 -10.79
CA PRO A 151 -14.18 15.31 -11.36
C PRO A 151 -14.43 13.87 -10.87
N GLN A 152 -15.69 13.43 -10.89
CA GLN A 152 -16.05 12.06 -10.52
C GLN A 152 -15.20 11.03 -11.32
N PRO A 153 -14.45 10.16 -10.64
CA PRO A 153 -13.65 9.13 -11.30
C PRO A 153 -14.55 8.14 -12.04
N VAL A 154 -14.16 7.79 -13.26
CA VAL A 154 -14.82 6.73 -14.05
C VAL A 154 -14.22 5.35 -13.79
N ASP A 155 -13.03 5.31 -13.19
CA ASP A 155 -12.27 4.11 -12.86
C ASP A 155 -11.62 4.26 -11.48
N TRP A 156 -11.16 3.14 -10.93
CA TRP A 156 -10.50 3.07 -9.63
C TRP A 156 -9.03 3.49 -9.74
N SER A 157 -8.58 4.32 -8.82
CA SER A 157 -7.17 4.71 -8.70
C SER A 157 -6.79 4.95 -7.25
N TYR A 158 -5.49 5.07 -6.98
CA TYR A 158 -5.01 5.27 -5.62
C TYR A 158 -3.76 6.15 -5.53
N THR A 159 -3.54 6.67 -4.33
CA THR A 159 -2.30 7.29 -3.87
C THR A 159 -1.93 6.73 -2.51
N ILE A 160 -0.63 6.71 -2.20
CA ILE A 160 -0.10 6.31 -0.89
C ILE A 160 0.87 7.38 -0.42
N ALA A 161 0.83 7.69 0.86
CA ALA A 161 1.82 8.55 1.50
C ALA A 161 1.97 8.22 3.00
N GLU A 162 3.07 8.71 3.56
CA GLU A 162 3.52 8.54 4.96
C GLU A 162 3.26 9.80 5.78
#